data_AF-A0A382QMZ3-F1
#
_entry.id   AF-A0A382QMZ3-F1
#
_cell.length_a   1.000
_cell.length_b   1.000
_cell.length_c   1.000
_cell.angle_alpha   90.00
_cell.angle_beta   90.00
_cell.angle_gamma   90.00
#
_symmetry.space_group_name_H-M   'P 1'
#
loop_
_entity.id
_entity.type
_entity.pdbx_description
1 polymer ?
#
loop_
_entity_poly.entity_id
_entity_poly.type
_entity_poly.pdbx_seq_one_letter_code
_entity_poly.pdbx_strand_id
1 'polypeptide(L)' 'MTNKKEIIAGIIIIGNEILSGRTKDLNTSVLSKWLNSIGIKVAEARAIPDIEEMIINTVNELKKKFDY' A
#
# COMPACT_ATOMS: atom_id res chain seq x y z
N MET A 1 -3.84 -24.71 -19.43
CA MET A 1 -3.23 -23.43 -19.02
C MET A 1 -3.79 -23.08 -17.66
N THR A 2 -2.98 -23.18 -16.59
CA THR A 2 -3.42 -22.86 -15.24
C THR A 2 -3.65 -21.36 -15.13
N ASN A 3 -4.90 -20.93 -14.93
CA ASN A 3 -5.25 -19.56 -14.58
C ASN A 3 -4.52 -19.18 -13.29
N LYS A 4 -3.35 -18.56 -13.41
CA LYS A 4 -2.62 -18.03 -12.26
C LYS A 4 -3.38 -16.78 -11.84
N LYS A 5 -4.07 -16.83 -10.70
CA LYS A 5 -4.73 -15.65 -10.11
C LYS A 5 -3.67 -14.55 -10.02
N GLU A 6 -3.94 -13.39 -10.63
CA GLU A 6 -3.07 -12.24 -10.52
C GLU A 6 -3.10 -11.75 -9.07
N ILE A 7 -1.96 -11.84 -8.40
CA ILE A 7 -1.80 -11.39 -7.00
C ILE A 7 -1.40 -9.92 -7.04
N ILE A 8 -2.19 -9.08 -6.38
CA ILE A 8 -1.96 -7.64 -6.32
C ILE A 8 -1.85 -7.14 -4.88
N ALA A 9 -1.05 -6.10 -4.67
CA ALA A 9 -0.79 -5.50 -3.38
C ALA A 9 -1.28 -4.06 -3.28
N GLY A 10 -1.72 -3.67 -2.09
CA GLY A 10 -1.98 -2.28 -1.69
C GLY A 10 -1.01 -1.83 -0.60
N ILE A 11 -0.51 -0.59 -0.66
CA ILE A 11 0.38 -0.02 0.37
C ILE A 11 -0.36 1.07 1.13
N ILE A 12 -0.33 1.01 2.46
CA ILE A 12 -0.79 2.10 3.35
C ILE A 12 0.43 2.74 3.99
N ILE A 13 0.56 4.05 3.85
CA ILE A 13 1.59 4.86 4.49
C ILE A 13 0.89 5.71 5.54
N ILE A 14 1.29 5.57 6.80
CA ILE A 14 0.70 6.29 7.93
C ILE A 14 1.72 7.33 8.39
N GLY A 15 1.34 8.60 8.38
CA GLY A 15 2.23 9.67 8.85
C GLY A 15 1.82 11.05 8.36
N ASN A 16 1.62 11.98 9.29
CA ASN A 16 1.25 13.37 8.99
C ASN A 16 2.40 14.13 8.29
N GLU A 17 3.64 13.73 8.53
CA GLU A 17 4.85 14.24 7.90
C GLU A 17 4.93 13.91 6.41
N ILE A 18 4.37 12.77 6.00
CA ILE A 18 4.25 12.39 4.59
C ILE A 18 3.23 13.29 3.91
N LEU A 19 2.07 13.49 4.55
CA LEU A 19 1.01 14.36 4.03
C LEU A 19 1.41 15.84 3.96
N SER A 20 2.18 16.31 4.94
CA SER A 20 2.69 17.68 4.98
C SER A 20 3.91 17.90 4.08
N GLY A 21 4.43 16.85 3.44
CA GLY A 21 5.61 16.94 2.56
C GLY A 21 6.92 17.24 3.29
N ARG A 22 6.94 17.20 4.63
CA ARG A 22 8.16 17.38 5.44
C ARG A 22 9.13 16.23 5.26
N THR A 23 8.61 15.05 4.97
CA THR A 23 9.40 13.85 4.73
C THR A 23 9.06 13.29 3.36
N LYS A 24 10.10 13.00 2.58
CA LYS A 24 9.93 12.29 1.30
C LYS A 24 9.67 10.82 1.58
N ASP A 25 8.54 10.31 1.08
CA ASP A 25 8.25 8.88 1.14
C ASP A 25 9.21 8.09 0.23
N LEU A 26 10.08 7.30 0.86
CA LEU A 26 10.95 6.33 0.21
C LEU A 26 10.41 4.89 0.34
N ASN A 27 9.55 4.65 1.34
CA ASN A 27 9.05 3.33 1.70
C ASN A 27 8.20 2.76 0.57
N THR A 28 7.30 3.55 -0.01
CA THR A 28 6.46 3.12 -1.13
C THR A 28 7.30 2.66 -2.32
N SER A 29 8.35 3.41 -2.66
CA SER A 29 9.23 3.04 -3.78
C SER A 29 10.02 1.76 -3.51
N VAL A 30 10.57 1.61 -2.30
CA VAL A 30 11.33 0.42 -1.90
C VAL A 30 10.45 -0.82 -1.88
N LEU A 31 9.30 -0.76 -1.20
CA LEU A 31 8.34 -1.86 -1.12
C LEU A 31 7.79 -2.22 -2.49
N SER A 32 7.43 -1.24 -3.32
CA SER A 32 6.93 -1.51 -4.67
C SER A 32 7.96 -2.21 -5.54
N LYS A 33 9.24 -1.81 -5.48
CA LYS A 33 10.31 -2.49 -6.22
C LYS A 33 10.50 -3.92 -5.72
N TRP A 34 10.48 -4.13 -4.41
CA TRP A 34 10.62 -5.46 -3.83
C TRP A 34 9.45 -6.38 -4.18
N LEU A 35 8.21 -5.92 -4.04
CA LEU A 35 7.01 -6.69 -4.42
C LEU A 35 7.02 -7.03 -5.93
N ASN A 36 7.35 -6.06 -6.78
CA ASN A 36 7.49 -6.32 -8.21
C ASN A 36 8.58 -7.36 -8.52
N SER A 37 9.69 -7.37 -7.77
CA SER A 37 10.77 -8.34 -7.96
C SER A 37 10.36 -9.79 -7.68
N ILE A 38 9.34 -9.99 -6.84
CA ILE A 38 8.77 -11.32 -6.54
C ILE A 38 7.48 -11.60 -7.34
N GLY A 39 7.15 -10.75 -8.32
CA GLY A 39 6.02 -10.93 -9.23
C GLY A 39 4.67 -10.47 -8.66
N ILE A 40 4.66 -9.65 -7.61
CA ILE A 40 3.45 -9.04 -7.05
C ILE A 40 3.39 -7.58 -7.49
N LYS A 41 2.33 -7.22 -8.21
CA LYS A 41 2.12 -5.85 -8.66
C LYS A 41 1.47 -5.02 -7.56
N VAL A 42 2.08 -3.88 -7.24
CA VAL A 42 1.41 -2.87 -6.41
C VAL A 42 0.41 -2.11 -7.28
N ALA A 43 -0.86 -2.16 -6.91
CA ALA A 43 -1.95 -1.54 -7.66
C ALA A 43 -2.41 -0.21 -7.04
N GLU A 44 -2.23 -0.03 -5.72
CA GLU A 44 -2.58 1.20 -5.00
C GLU A 44 -1.56 1.48 -3.89
N ALA A 45 -1.22 2.75 -3.69
CA ALA A 45 -0.50 3.22 -2.52
C ALA A 45 -1.21 4.46 -1.97
N ARG A 46 -1.51 4.48 -0.67
CA ARG A 46 -2.29 5.54 -0.02
C ARG A 46 -1.59 6.06 1.22
N ALA A 47 -1.32 7.36 1.27
CA ALA A 47 -0.86 8.03 2.48
C ALA A 47 -2.07 8.53 3.30
N ILE A 48 -2.09 8.24 4.61
CA ILE A 48 -3.16 8.61 5.54
C ILE A 48 -2.59 9.25 6.81
N PRO A 49 -3.38 10.10 7.50
CA PRO A 49 -2.95 10.68 8.77
C PRO A 49 -2.93 9.62 9.88
N ASP A 50 -2.22 9.94 10.96
CA ASP A 50 -2.17 9.11 12.17
C ASP A 50 -3.43 9.29 13.02
N ILE A 51 -4.55 8.82 12.46
CA ILE A 51 -5.89 8.88 13.06
C ILE A 51 -6.44 7.45 13.06
N GLU A 52 -6.71 6.92 14.24
CA GLU A 52 -7.11 5.53 14.45
C GLU A 52 -8.29 5.10 13.56
N GLU A 53 -9.37 5.89 13.54
CA GLU A 53 -10.54 5.60 12.70
C GLU A 53 -10.20 5.53 11.21
N MET A 54 -9.33 6.43 10.73
CA MET A 54 -8.90 6.46 9.34
C MET A 54 -8.06 5.24 8.98
N ILE A 55 -7.18 4.81 9.89
CA ILE A 55 -6.35 3.61 9.73
C ILE A 55 -7.25 2.37 9.65
N ILE A 56 -8.17 2.21 10.60
CA ILE A 56 -9.11 1.08 10.63
C ILE A 56 -9.93 1.01 9.35
N ASN A 57 -10.50 2.14 8.92
CA ASN A 57 -11.33 2.21 7.72
C ASN A 57 -10.53 1.89 6.47
N THR A 58 -9.33 2.45 6.33
CA THR A 58 -8.44 2.21 5.18
C THR A 58 -8.00 0.75 5.09
N VAL A 59 -7.58 0.14 6.20
CA VAL A 59 -7.20 -1.29 6.24
C VAL A 59 -8.39 -2.17 5.85
N ASN A 60 -9.58 -1.91 6.39
CA ASN A 60 -10.78 -2.68 6.09
C ASN A 60 -11.26 -2.53 4.64
N GLU A 61 -10.99 -1.38 4.01
CA GLU A 61 -11.26 -1.16 2.60
C GLU A 61 -10.26 -1.92 1.72
N LEU A 62 -8.96 -1.75 1.96
CA LEU A 62 -7.92 -2.29 1.09
C LEU A 62 -7.79 -3.82 1.21
N LYS A 63 -8.00 -4.41 2.39
CA LYS A 63 -7.98 -5.88 2.56
C LYS A 63 -9.03 -6.63 1.73
N LYS A 64 -10.09 -5.93 1.28
CA LYS A 64 -11.13 -6.50 0.40
C LYS A 64 -10.73 -6.43 -1.06
N LYS A 65 -9.79 -5.55 -1.42
CA LYS A 65 -9.39 -5.23 -2.79
C LYS A 65 -8.07 -5.90 -3.19
N PHE A 66 -7.16 -6.11 -2.24
CA PHE A 66 -5.80 -6.59 -2.51
C PHE A 66 -5.50 -7.88 -1.73
N ASP A 67 -4.60 -8.69 -2.27
CA ASP A 67 -4.15 -9.94 -1.64
C ASP A 67 -3.02 -9.71 -0.62
N TYR A 68 -2.29 -8.59 -0.76
CA TYR A 68 -1.18 -8.14 0.09
C TYR A 68 -1.29 -6.67 0.46
#